data_AF-X1CTG5-F1
#
_entry.id   AF-X1CTG5-F1
#
_cell.length_a   1.000
_cell.length_b   1.000
_cell.length_c   1.000
_cell.angle_alpha   90.00
_cell.angle_beta   90.00
_cell.angle_gamma   90.00
#
_symmetry.space_group_name_H-M   'P 1'
#
loop_
_entity.id
_entity.type
_entity.pdbx_description
1 polymer ?
#
loop_
_entity_poly.entity_id
_entity_poly.type
_entity_poly.pdbx_seq_one_letter_code
_entity_poly.pdbx_strand_id
1 'polypeptide(L)'
;MIDFPIPEEEARKSIFKIHTRTLNIEGELNIKKLVELTEGATGADIKAICTEAGMFAIRKEARRIVKDDFIEAVNKVMNKMKDKALQSRMYT
;
A
#
# COMPACT_ATOMS: atom_id res chain seq x y z
N MET A 1 -4.43 -24.75 15.57
CA MET A 1 -4.20 -23.91 14.38
C MET A 1 -4.57 -22.49 14.77
N ILE A 2 -3.73 -21.50 14.48
CA ILE A 2 -4.01 -20.09 14.72
C ILE A 2 -4.14 -19.44 13.35
N ASP A 3 -5.30 -18.87 13.06
CA ASP A 3 -5.61 -18.23 11.78
C ASP A 3 -5.46 -16.72 11.87
N PHE A 4 -4.92 -16.12 10.81
CA PHE A 4 -4.74 -14.68 10.68
C PHE A 4 -5.61 -14.17 9.53
N PRO A 5 -6.79 -13.61 9.82
CA PRO A 5 -7.68 -13.10 8.78
C PRO A 5 -7.07 -11.87 8.10
N ILE A 6 -7.60 -11.54 6.92
CA ILE A 6 -7.29 -10.30 6.22
C ILE A 6 -7.65 -9.11 7.13
N PRO A 7 -6.77 -8.11 7.26
CA PRO A 7 -7.02 -6.98 8.14
C PRO A 7 -8.22 -6.15 7.67
N GLU A 8 -9.12 -5.89 8.62
CA GLU A 8 -10.22 -4.93 8.47
C GLU A 8 -9.72 -3.49 8.37
N GLU A 9 -10.62 -2.55 8.06
CA GLU A 9 -10.31 -1.14 7.83
C GLU A 9 -9.41 -0.51 8.90
N GLU A 10 -9.79 -0.65 10.19
CA GLU A 10 -9.02 -0.08 11.31
C GLU A 10 -7.65 -0.75 11.51
N ALA A 11 -7.54 -2.03 11.17
CA ALA A 11 -6.26 -2.74 11.18
C ALA A 11 -5.36 -2.23 10.06
N ARG A 12 -5.88 -2.09 8.82
CA ARG A 12 -5.12 -1.52 7.70
C ARG A 12 -4.65 -0.10 7.99
N LYS A 13 -5.52 0.74 8.56
CA LYS A 13 -5.19 2.09 9.01
C LYS A 13 -4.06 2.11 10.03
N SER A 14 -4.05 1.17 10.97
CA SER A 14 -2.98 1.02 11.96
C SER A 14 -1.66 0.59 11.31
N ILE A 15 -1.70 -0.34 10.36
CA ILE A 15 -0.53 -0.80 9.61
C ILE A 15 0.05 0.35 8.77
N PHE A 16 -0.79 1.12 8.08
CA PHE A 16 -0.36 2.34 7.37
C PHE A 16 0.34 3.30 8.33
N LYS A 17 -0.26 3.63 9.47
CA LYS A 17 0.35 4.51 10.47
C LYS A 17 1.73 4.03 10.92
N ILE A 18 1.92 2.72 11.10
CA ILE A 18 3.22 2.16 11.50
C ILE A 18 4.26 2.37 10.40
N HIS A 19 3.94 2.03 9.16
CA HIS A 19 4.91 2.11 8.06
C HIS A 19 5.18 3.54 7.60
N THR A 20 4.19 4.44 7.65
CA THR A 20 4.35 5.84 7.25
C THR A 20 5.15 6.67 8.25
N ARG A 21 5.23 6.26 9.54
CA ARG A 21 6.03 6.98 10.57
C ARG A 21 7.50 7.11 10.22
N THR A 22 8.03 6.18 9.43
CA THR A 22 9.46 6.15 9.05
C THR A 22 9.75 6.90 7.74
N LEU A 23 8.72 7.43 7.08
CA LEU A 23 8.82 8.03 5.76
C LEU A 23 8.90 9.56 5.85
N ASN A 24 9.70 10.16 4.98
CA ASN A 24 9.76 11.61 4.81
C ASN A 24 8.64 12.07 3.87
N ILE A 25 7.46 12.34 4.43
CA ILE A 25 6.25 12.69 3.67
C ILE A 25 6.07 14.21 3.64
N GLU A 26 5.68 14.74 2.50
CA GLU A 26 5.31 16.15 2.36
C GLU A 26 3.88 16.42 2.85
N GLY A 27 3.75 17.26 3.87
CA GLY A 27 2.47 17.66 4.43
C GLY A 27 1.73 16.53 5.14
N GLU A 28 0.41 16.65 5.25
CA GLU A 28 -0.44 15.66 5.91
C GLU A 28 -0.93 14.59 4.93
N LEU A 29 -0.65 13.33 5.25
CA LEU A 29 -1.13 12.17 4.51
C LEU A 29 -2.54 11.79 4.97
N ASN A 30 -3.50 11.76 4.04
CA ASN A 30 -4.84 11.26 4.31
C ASN A 30 -4.86 9.72 4.30
N ILE A 31 -4.53 9.12 5.45
CA ILE A 31 -4.52 7.65 5.61
C ILE A 31 -5.90 7.04 5.39
N LYS A 32 -6.99 7.73 5.77
CA LYS A 32 -8.35 7.21 5.53
C LYS A 32 -8.57 6.93 4.05
N LYS A 33 -8.13 7.85 3.18
CA LYS A 33 -8.27 7.65 1.73
C LYS A 33 -7.46 6.47 1.21
N LEU A 34 -6.25 6.25 1.72
CA LEU A 34 -5.44 5.08 1.33
C LEU A 34 -6.09 3.76 1.75
N VAL A 35 -6.72 3.74 2.92
CA VAL A 35 -7.40 2.56 3.45
C VAL A 35 -8.64 2.19 2.61
N GLU A 36 -9.40 3.19 2.15
CA GLU A 36 -10.52 3.01 1.20
C GLU A 36 -10.03 2.38 -0.12
N LEU A 37 -8.87 2.79 -0.62
CA LEU A 37 -8.31 2.32 -1.90
C LEU A 37 -7.61 0.96 -1.79
N THR A 38 -7.50 0.38 -0.60
CA THR A 38 -6.72 -0.84 -0.33
C THR A 38 -7.57 -1.91 0.35
N GLU A 39 -8.85 -1.96 0.01
CA GLU A 39 -9.74 -3.04 0.43
C GLU A 39 -9.18 -4.42 0.01
N GLY A 40 -9.19 -5.36 0.95
CA GLY A 40 -8.62 -6.70 0.77
C GLY A 40 -7.09 -6.79 0.83
N ALA A 41 -6.38 -5.67 1.02
CA ALA A 41 -4.92 -5.69 1.14
C ALA A 41 -4.45 -6.35 2.44
N THR A 42 -3.40 -7.17 2.35
CA THR A 42 -2.71 -7.74 3.52
C THR A 42 -1.75 -6.74 4.14
N GLY A 43 -1.21 -7.06 5.32
CA GLY A 43 -0.15 -6.25 5.92
C GLY A 43 1.12 -6.17 5.06
N ALA A 44 1.42 -7.22 4.29
CA ALA A 44 2.54 -7.23 3.36
C ALA A 44 2.31 -6.28 2.18
N ASP A 45 1.07 -6.21 1.67
CA ASP A 45 0.72 -5.31 0.56
C ASP A 45 0.81 -3.84 1.00
N ILE A 46 0.31 -3.52 2.20
CA ILE A 46 0.40 -2.15 2.74
C ILE A 46 1.86 -1.73 2.93
N LYS A 47 2.70 -2.63 3.43
CA LYS A 47 4.14 -2.38 3.52
C LYS A 47 4.75 -2.14 2.14
N ALA A 48 4.41 -2.97 1.15
CA ALA A 48 4.89 -2.83 -0.22
C ALA A 48 4.45 -1.49 -0.84
N ILE A 49 3.21 -1.05 -0.60
CA ILE A 49 2.70 0.26 -1.04
C ILE A 49 3.55 1.39 -0.46
N CYS A 50 3.86 1.35 0.84
CA CYS A 50 4.70 2.37 1.48
C CYS A 50 6.12 2.40 0.89
N THR A 51 6.71 1.23 0.61
CA THR A 51 8.03 1.14 -0.03
C THR A 51 8.00 1.66 -1.48
N GLU A 52 6.98 1.31 -2.25
CA GLU A 52 6.84 1.75 -3.63
C GLU A 52 6.61 3.25 -3.73
N ALA A 53 5.84 3.86 -2.82
CA ALA A 53 5.65 5.31 -2.75
C ALA A 53 7.00 6.03 -2.56
N GLY A 54 7.85 5.52 -1.67
CA GLY A 54 9.23 6.01 -1.52
C GLY A 54 10.05 5.86 -2.81
N MET A 55 9.89 4.75 -3.52
CA MET A 55 10.59 4.53 -4.78
C MET A 55 10.10 5.44 -5.92
N PHE A 56 8.81 5.77 -5.97
CA PHE A 56 8.27 6.77 -6.91
C PHE A 56 8.89 8.14 -6.67
N ALA A 57 8.96 8.58 -5.41
CA ALA A 57 9.62 9.84 -5.06
C ALA A 57 11.11 9.84 -5.46
N ILE A 58 11.85 8.76 -5.18
CA ILE A 58 13.27 8.63 -5.56
C ILE A 58 13.45 8.72 -7.08
N ARG A 59 12.59 8.06 -7.87
CA ARG A 59 12.63 8.12 -9.34
C ARG A 59 12.38 9.53 -9.89
N LYS A 60 11.65 10.36 -9.15
CA LYS A 60 11.38 11.77 -9.49
C LYS A 60 12.47 12.71 -8.95
N GLU A 61 13.56 12.18 -8.41
CA GLU A 61 14.63 12.92 -7.72
C GLU A 61 14.10 13.78 -6.55
N ALA A 62 12.95 13.42 -5.99
CA ALA A 62 12.31 14.13 -4.89
C ALA A 62 12.88 13.69 -3.54
N ARG A 63 13.02 14.65 -2.61
CA ARG A 63 13.47 14.38 -1.23
C ARG A 63 12.35 13.96 -0.28
N ARG A 64 11.10 14.22 -0.66
CA ARG A 64 9.90 13.95 0.13
C ARG A 64 8.88 13.20 -0.74
N ILE A 65 8.11 12.34 -0.11
CA ILE A 65 7.04 11.57 -0.73
C ILE A 65 5.77 12.42 -0.72
N VAL A 66 5.13 12.56 -1.88
CA VAL A 66 3.87 13.29 -2.01
C VAL A 66 2.69 12.33 -2.11
N LYS A 67 1.47 12.87 -2.03
CA LYS A 67 0.23 12.07 -2.08
C LYS A 67 0.14 11.24 -3.37
N ASP A 68 0.55 11.81 -4.50
CA ASP A 68 0.47 11.15 -5.80
C ASP A 68 1.35 9.90 -5.88
N ASP A 69 2.51 9.90 -5.19
CA ASP A 69 3.39 8.72 -5.13
C ASP A 69 2.71 7.53 -4.43
N PHE A 70 1.89 7.81 -3.40
CA PHE A 70 1.09 6.78 -2.74
C PHE A 70 -0.01 6.25 -3.65
N ILE A 71 -0.65 7.11 -4.45
CA ILE A 71 -1.68 6.68 -5.40
C ILE A 71 -1.07 5.79 -6.49
N GLU A 72 0.08 6.17 -7.05
CA GLU A 72 0.83 5.36 -8.01
C GLU A 72 1.25 4.01 -7.39
N ALA A 73 1.70 4.01 -6.14
CA ALA A 73 2.07 2.80 -5.42
C ALA A 73 0.88 1.86 -5.17
N VAL A 74 -0.26 2.39 -4.73
CA VAL A 74 -1.49 1.61 -4.55
C VAL A 74 -1.89 0.96 -5.87
N ASN A 75 -1.96 1.73 -6.96
CA ASN A 75 -2.30 1.20 -8.27
C ASN A 75 -1.35 0.08 -8.71
N LYS A 76 -0.03 0.28 -8.53
CA LYS A 76 0.98 -0.72 -8.89
C LYS A 76 0.85 -2.02 -8.10
N VAL A 77 0.65 -1.95 -6.78
CA VAL A 77 0.59 -3.14 -5.92
C VAL A 77 -0.74 -3.86 -6.08
N MET A 78 -1.85 -3.12 -6.03
CA MET A 78 -3.19 -3.70 -6.10
C MET A 78 -3.51 -4.29 -7.49
N ASN A 79 -3.03 -3.69 -8.58
CA ASN A 79 -3.24 -4.25 -9.92
C ASN A 79 -2.40 -5.51 -10.16
N LYS A 80 -1.15 -5.55 -9.69
CA LYS A 80 -0.33 -6.78 -9.74
C LYS A 80 -0.98 -7.95 -9.00
N MET A 81 -1.75 -7.67 -7.94
CA MET A 81 -2.52 -8.70 -7.24
C MET A 81 -3.65 -9.25 -8.10
N LYS A 82 -4.39 -8.38 -8.81
CA LYS A 82 -5.44 -8.82 -9.75
C LYS A 82 -4.86 -9.72 -10.84
N ASP A 83 -3.72 -9.34 -11.41
CA ASP A 83 -3.06 -10.12 -12.45
C ASP A 83 -2.57 -11.47 -11.92
N LYS A 84 -1.96 -11.52 -10.72
CA LYS A 84 -1.55 -12.77 -10.07
C LYS A 84 -2.74 -13.67 -9.74
N ALA A 85 -3.83 -13.11 -9.23
CA ALA A 85 -5.04 -13.85 -8.92
C ALA A 85 -5.67 -14.45 -10.19
N LEU A 86 -5.65 -13.71 -11.30
CA LEU A 86 -6.11 -14.17 -12.61
C LEU A 86 -5.23 -15.30 -13.15
N GLN A 87 -3.90 -15.15 -13.09
CA GLN A 87 -2.96 -16.20 -13.51
C GLN A 87 -3.15 -17.48 -12.68
N SER A 88 -3.23 -17.37 -11.35
CA SER A 88 -3.43 -18.54 -10.46
C SER A 88 -4.70 -19.33 -10.79
N ARG A 89 -5.80 -18.62 -11.12
CA ARG A 89 -7.08 -19.23 -11.55
C ARG A 89 -7.05 -19.87 -12.94
N MET A 90 -6.08 -19.53 -13.77
CA MET A 90 -5.94 -20.05 -15.13
C MET A 90 -5.11 -21.34 -15.17
N TYR A 91 -4.30 -21.59 -14.13
CA TYR A 91 -3.48 -22.80 -13.98
C TYR A 91 -3.96 -23.76 -12.86
N THR A 92 -5.17 -23.54 -12.33
CA THR A 92 -5.89 -24.48 -11.45
C THR A 92 -7.06 -25.06 -12.23
#